data_AF-A0A2S6IGD7-F1
#
_entry.id   AF-A0A2S6IGD7-F1
#
_cell.length_a   1.000
_cell.length_b   1.000
_cell.length_c   1.000
_cell.angle_alpha   90.00
_cell.angle_beta   90.00
_cell.angle_gamma   90.00
#
_symmetry.space_group_name_H-M   'P 1'
#
loop_
_entity.id
_entity.type
_entity.pdbx_description
1 polymer ?
#
loop_
_entity_poly.entity_id
_entity_poly.type
_entity_poly.pdbx_seq_one_letter_code
_entity_poly.pdbx_strand_id
1 'polypeptide(L)'
;MNIKEFANIMSQTSTDREVLGKGIKKLAISVLFLFAGPILIYIGAGSEHPIIFLMPGIAFALLAIVFIFQGINLILDSMFKSNKTR
;
A
#
# COMPACT_ATOMS: atom_id res chain seq x y z
N MET A 1 -20.89 35.39 -9.93
CA MET A 1 -20.65 33.94 -9.80
C MET A 1 -20.51 33.36 -11.20
N ASN A 2 -19.30 32.94 -11.58
CA ASN A 2 -18.96 32.67 -12.98
C ASN A 2 -19.00 31.16 -13.27
N ILE A 3 -19.44 30.75 -14.47
CA ILE A 3 -19.59 29.33 -14.86
C ILE A 3 -18.23 28.59 -14.79
N LYS A 4 -17.13 29.30 -15.03
CA LYS A 4 -15.75 28.78 -14.85
C LYS A 4 -15.43 28.40 -13.41
N GLU A 5 -16.01 29.10 -12.44
CA GLU A 5 -15.85 28.83 -11.01
C GLU A 5 -16.62 27.56 -10.61
N PHE A 6 -17.83 27.37 -11.14
CA PHE A 6 -18.64 26.16 -10.94
C PHE A 6 -18.00 24.90 -11.53
N ALA A 7 -17.36 25.01 -12.70
CA ALA A 7 -16.61 23.92 -13.32
C ALA A 7 -15.36 23.53 -12.51
N ASN A 8 -14.68 24.51 -11.88
CA ASN A 8 -13.52 24.25 -11.04
C ASN A 8 -13.92 23.53 -9.74
N ILE A 9 -15.05 23.89 -9.13
CA ILE A 9 -15.58 23.22 -7.93
C ILE A 9 -15.98 21.76 -8.22
N MET A 10 -16.51 21.48 -9.41
CA MET A 10 -16.88 20.12 -9.82
C MET A 10 -15.67 19.21 -10.07
N SER A 11 -14.50 19.77 -10.40
CA SER A 11 -13.26 19.00 -10.56
C SER A 11 -12.52 18.72 -9.25
N GLN A 12 -12.74 19.53 -8.20
CA GLN A 12 -12.02 19.44 -6.92
C GLN A 12 -12.64 18.43 -5.93
N THR A 13 -13.87 17.97 -6.19
CA THR A 13 -14.60 17.04 -5.31
C THR A 13 -14.33 15.55 -5.59
N SER A 14 -13.59 15.24 -6.66
CA SER A 14 -13.14 13.87 -6.88
C SER A 14 -11.88 13.63 -6.08
N THR A 15 -11.93 12.67 -5.16
CA THR A 15 -10.79 12.02 -4.50
C THR A 15 -9.45 12.30 -5.16
N ASP A 16 -8.47 12.71 -4.36
CA ASP A 16 -7.08 12.97 -4.74
C ASP A 16 -6.46 11.75 -5.45
N ARG A 17 -6.73 11.61 -6.76
CA ARG A 17 -6.41 10.41 -7.56
C ARG A 17 -4.90 10.19 -7.61
N GLU A 18 -4.14 11.26 -7.43
CA GLU A 18 -2.69 11.23 -7.36
C GLU A 18 -2.20 10.53 -6.09
N VAL A 19 -2.84 10.80 -4.94
CA VAL A 19 -2.52 10.14 -3.66
C VAL A 19 -3.05 8.71 -3.65
N LEU A 20 -4.24 8.50 -4.22
CA LEU A 20 -4.82 7.16 -4.38
C LEU A 20 -3.92 6.25 -5.21
N GLY A 21 -3.41 6.73 -6.36
CA GLY A 21 -2.49 5.98 -7.20
C GLY A 21 -1.20 5.59 -6.47
N LYS A 22 -0.66 6.49 -5.62
CA LYS A 22 0.50 6.22 -4.77
C LYS A 22 0.19 5.14 -3.72
N GLY A 23 -1.00 5.19 -3.11
CA GLY A 23 -1.51 4.18 -2.18
C GLY A 23 -1.65 2.80 -2.82
N ILE A 24 -2.33 2.72 -3.95
CA ILE A 24 -2.53 1.46 -4.71
C ILE A 24 -1.19 0.87 -5.15
N LYS A 25 -0.24 1.68 -5.63
CA LYS A 25 1.09 1.21 -6.01
C LYS A 25 1.84 0.58 -4.84
N LYS A 26 1.81 1.22 -3.66
CA LYS A 26 2.41 0.66 -2.43
C LYS A 26 1.72 -0.64 -2.01
N LEU A 27 0.39 -0.70 -2.11
CA LEU A 27 -0.38 -1.88 -1.74
C LEU A 27 -0.10 -3.05 -2.70
N ALA A 28 -0.03 -2.81 -4.00
CA ALA A 28 0.33 -3.83 -5.00
C ALA A 28 1.72 -4.44 -4.74
N ILE A 29 2.71 -3.62 -4.37
CA ILE A 29 4.05 -4.10 -3.98
C ILE A 29 3.98 -4.94 -2.70
N SER A 30 3.18 -4.52 -1.71
CA SER A 30 3.03 -5.25 -0.46
C SER A 30 2.36 -6.61 -0.63
N VAL A 31 1.41 -6.73 -1.56
CA VAL A 31 0.77 -8.01 -1.93
C VAL A 31 1.78 -8.96 -2.58
N LEU A 32 2.60 -8.46 -3.51
CA LEU A 32 3.70 -9.27 -4.07
C LEU A 32 4.65 -9.76 -2.98
N PHE A 33 4.98 -8.92 -2.01
CA PHE A 33 5.81 -9.27 -0.86
C PHE A 33 5.17 -10.32 0.04
N LEU A 34 3.85 -10.25 0.24
CA LEU A 34 3.07 -11.21 1.01
C LEU A 34 3.10 -12.60 0.37
N PHE A 35 3.13 -12.70 -0.95
CA PHE A 35 3.32 -13.98 -1.64
C PHE A 35 4.80 -14.41 -1.66
N ALA A 36 5.73 -13.47 -1.85
CA ALA A 36 7.16 -13.77 -1.88
C ALA A 36 7.69 -14.29 -0.53
N GLY A 37 7.20 -13.79 0.60
CA GLY A 37 7.62 -14.22 1.94
C GLY A 37 7.43 -15.72 2.21
N PRO A 38 6.20 -16.26 2.11
CA PRO A 38 5.92 -17.69 2.23
C PRO A 38 6.67 -18.54 1.21
N ILE A 39 6.82 -18.06 -0.03
CA ILE A 39 7.58 -18.76 -1.07
C ILE A 39 9.06 -18.88 -0.68
N LEU A 40 9.68 -17.80 -0.20
CA LEU A 40 11.05 -17.80 0.32
C LEU A 40 11.22 -18.73 1.52
N ILE A 41 10.25 -18.74 2.45
CA ILE A 41 10.25 -19.64 3.61
C ILE A 41 10.13 -21.10 3.15
N TYR A 42 9.27 -21.41 2.18
CA TYR A 42 9.08 -22.75 1.64
C TYR A 42 10.34 -23.29 0.96
N ILE A 43 11.00 -22.48 0.15
CA ILE A 43 12.28 -22.84 -0.50
C ILE A 43 13.38 -23.02 0.54
N GLY A 44 13.45 -22.12 1.53
CA GLY A 44 14.41 -22.22 2.63
C GLY A 44 14.24 -23.48 3.48
N ALA A 45 13.00 -23.87 3.77
CA ALA A 45 12.68 -25.08 4.54
C ALA A 45 13.13 -26.38 3.86
N GLY A 46 13.24 -26.40 2.52
CA GLY A 46 13.75 -27.53 1.75
C GLY A 46 15.27 -27.54 1.56
N SER A 47 16.00 -26.57 2.10
CA SER A 47 17.47 -26.49 2.00
C SER A 47 18.16 -27.22 3.15
N GLU A 48 19.38 -27.72 2.91
CA GLU A 48 20.24 -28.42 3.91
C GLU A 48 20.55 -27.55 5.15
N HIS A 49 20.42 -26.22 5.04
CA HIS A 49 20.61 -25.26 6.12
C HIS A 49 19.41 -24.29 6.25
N PRO A 50 18.26 -24.79 6.73
CA PRO A 50 16.99 -24.07 6.67
C PRO A 50 16.96 -22.80 7.55
N ILE A 51 17.77 -22.77 8.61
CA ILE A 51 17.86 -21.66 9.57
C ILE A 51 18.35 -20.36 8.91
N ILE A 52 19.20 -20.45 7.89
CA ILE A 52 19.82 -19.29 7.23
C ILE A 52 18.77 -18.51 6.42
N PHE A 53 17.78 -19.19 5.85
CA PHE A 53 16.72 -18.59 5.04
C PHE A 53 15.44 -18.30 5.84
N LEU A 54 15.19 -19.02 6.94
CA LEU A 54 14.00 -18.81 7.78
C LEU A 54 14.04 -17.47 8.53
N MET A 55 15.20 -17.09 9.06
CA MET A 55 15.36 -15.87 9.86
C MET A 55 15.06 -14.59 9.06
N PRO A 56 15.63 -14.37 7.86
CA PRO A 56 15.26 -13.22 7.02
C PRO A 56 13.84 -13.35 6.44
N GLY A 57 13.33 -14.56 6.20
CA GLY A 57 11.97 -14.78 5.70
C GLY A 57 10.88 -14.29 6.67
N ILE A 58 11.05 -14.59 7.96
CA ILE A 58 10.14 -14.09 9.02
C ILE A 58 10.24 -12.56 9.14
N ALA A 59 11.45 -12.01 9.09
CA ALA A 59 11.65 -10.55 9.11
C ALA A 59 10.98 -9.87 7.91
N PHE A 60 11.08 -10.46 6.72
CA PHE A 60 10.41 -9.98 5.50
C PHE A 60 8.88 -10.04 5.63
N ALA A 61 8.34 -11.11 6.21
CA ALA A 61 6.90 -11.23 6.43
C ALA A 61 6.37 -10.16 7.39
N LEU A 62 7.10 -9.86 8.47
CA LEU A 62 6.75 -8.78 9.39
C LEU A 62 6.81 -7.39 8.70
N LEU A 63 7.85 -7.15 7.90
CA LEU A 63 7.95 -5.92 7.10
C LEU A 63 6.81 -5.80 6.07
N ALA A 64 6.39 -6.90 5.44
CA ALA A 64 5.28 -6.93 4.50
C ALA A 64 3.99 -6.43 5.17
N ILE A 65 3.70 -6.94 6.37
CA ILE A 65 2.51 -6.55 7.15
C ILE A 65 2.53 -5.05 7.43
N VAL A 66 3.66 -4.50 7.89
CA VAL A 66 3.80 -3.06 8.13
C VAL A 66 3.57 -2.24 6.85
N PHE A 67 4.10 -2.69 5.71
CA PHE A 67 3.89 -2.04 4.41
C PHE A 67 2.43 -2.07 3.95
N ILE A 68 1.71 -3.17 4.20
CA ILE A 68 0.28 -3.28 3.92
C ILE A 68 -0.50 -2.24 4.72
N PHE A 69 -0.24 -2.14 6.03
CA PHE A 69 -0.90 -1.15 6.89
C PHE A 69 -0.63 0.28 6.44
N GLN A 70 0.62 0.61 6.07
CA GLN A 70 0.96 1.93 5.54
C GLN A 70 0.29 2.21 4.19
N GLY A 71 0.20 1.22 3.31
CA GLY A 71 -0.48 1.32 2.01
C GLY A 71 -1.97 1.58 2.17
N ILE A 72 -2.64 0.81 3.03
CA ILE A 72 -4.06 0.97 3.34
C ILE A 72 -4.32 2.34 3.96
N ASN A 73 -3.53 2.77 4.95
CA ASN A 73 -3.69 4.08 5.57
C ASN A 73 -3.52 5.22 4.55
N LEU A 74 -2.61 5.09 3.59
CA LEU A 74 -2.44 6.09 2.52
C LEU A 74 -3.65 6.12 1.56
N ILE A 75 -4.25 4.97 1.25
CA ILE A 75 -5.48 4.89 0.45
C ILE A 75 -6.65 5.51 1.21
N LEU A 76 -6.83 5.16 2.48
CA LEU A 76 -7.88 5.72 3.34
C LEU A 76 -7.72 7.23 3.49
N ASP A 77 -6.50 7.74 3.70
CA ASP A 77 -6.24 9.17 3.68
C ASP A 77 -6.60 9.78 2.31
N SER A 78 -6.22 9.18 1.19
CA SER A 78 -6.57 9.73 -0.14
C SER A 78 -8.07 9.78 -0.42
N MET A 79 -8.81 8.81 0.14
CA MET A 79 -10.26 8.66 -0.05
C MET A 79 -11.07 9.58 0.85
N PHE A 80 -10.66 9.70 2.12
CA PHE A 80 -11.46 10.36 3.16
C PHE A 80 -10.94 11.74 3.57
N LYS A 81 -9.73 12.13 3.14
CA LYS A 81 -9.15 13.45 3.46
C LYS A 81 -9.61 14.57 2.51
N SER A 82 -10.65 14.32 1.69
CA SER A 82 -11.28 15.31 0.82
C SER A 82 -12.25 16.27 1.53
N ASN A 83 -12.36 16.24 2.86
CA ASN A 83 -13.17 17.24 3.57
C ASN A 83 -12.65 17.49 5.00
N LYS A 84 -11.53 18.22 5.12
CA LYS A 84 -11.40 19.21 6.20
C LYS A 84 -11.79 20.56 5.62
N THR A 85 -13.10 20.75 5.42
CA THR A 85 -13.66 22.11 5.41
C THR A 85 -13.38 22.70 6.78
N ARG A 86 -12.39 23.59 6.85
CA ARG A 86 -12.32 24.64 7.85
C ARG A 86 -12.50 25.96 7.14
#